data_AF-A0A6L2PE44-F1
#
_entry.id   AF-A0A6L2PE44-F1
#
_cell.length_a   1.000
_cell.length_b   1.000
_cell.length_c   1.000
_cell.angle_alpha   90.00
_cell.angle_beta   90.00
_cell.angle_gamma   90.00
#
_symmetry.space_group_name_H-M   'P 1'
#
loop_
_entity.id
_entity.type
_entity.pdbx_description
1 polymer ?
#
loop_
_entity_poly.entity_id
_entity_poly.type
_entity_poly.pdbx_seq_one_letter_code
_entity_poly.pdbx_strand_id
1 'polypeptide(L)' 'MFHAAYETNWYENSSQIKQLTRIMIMRVSKPVEAKAGLMGTIDLPLFASIMRTAYSYLTLLKQMQEDAEST' A
#
# COMPACT_ATOMS: atom_id res chain seq x y z
N MET A 1 5.95 -11.43 -3.68
CA MET A 1 7.35 -10.97 -3.75
C MET A 1 8.40 -12.04 -3.39
N PHE A 2 8.08 -13.12 -2.66
CA PHE A 2 9.06 -14.18 -2.30
C PHE A 2 9.42 -15.18 -3.40
N HIS A 3 8.61 -15.27 -4.46
CA HIS A 3 8.78 -16.29 -5.50
C HIS A 3 10.14 -16.20 -6.21
N ALA A 4 10.62 -15.00 -6.50
CA ALA A 4 11.92 -14.80 -7.17
C ALA A 4 13.11 -15.33 -6.35
N ALA A 5 13.03 -15.27 -5.01
CA ALA A 5 14.07 -15.83 -4.13
C ALA A 5 14.02 -17.37 -4.08
N TYR A 6 12.84 -17.96 -4.28
CA TYR A 6 12.65 -19.41 -4.36
C TYR A 6 13.03 -20.00 -5.73
N GLU A 7 12.85 -19.23 -6.81
CA GLU A 7 13.24 -19.62 -8.18
C GLU A 7 14.76 -19.58 -8.42
N THR A 8 15.51 -18.90 -7.56
CA THR A 8 16.97 -18.96 -7.59
C THR A 8 17.41 -20.35 -7.14
N ASN A 9 18.45 -20.94 -7.75
CA ASN A 9 18.97 -22.28 -7.42
C ASN A 9 19.70 -22.31 -6.05
N TRP A 10 19.03 -21.85 -4.98
CA TRP A 10 19.56 -21.65 -3.62
C TRP A 10 19.95 -22.98 -2.96
N TYR A 11 19.41 -24.10 -3.45
CA TYR A 11 19.69 -25.43 -2.91
C TYR A 11 21.06 -25.97 -3.32
N GLU A 12 21.54 -25.62 -4.52
CA GLU A 12 22.85 -26.04 -5.06
C GLU A 12 24.02 -25.13 -4.64
N ASN A 13 23.73 -23.95 -4.10
CA ASN A 13 24.73 -22.96 -3.75
C ASN A 13 25.27 -23.09 -2.31
N SER A 14 26.38 -22.39 -2.03
CA SER A 14 27.12 -22.40 -0.77
C SER A 14 26.24 -22.12 0.46
N SER A 15 26.66 -22.62 1.65
CA SER A 15 25.89 -22.46 2.89
C SER A 15 25.59 -20.99 3.25
N GLN A 16 26.46 -20.08 2.82
CA GLN A 16 26.32 -18.64 2.99
C GLN A 16 25.13 -18.08 2.22
N ILE A 17 24.93 -18.52 0.97
CA ILE A 17 23.79 -18.09 0.14
C ILE A 17 22.49 -18.63 0.72
N LYS A 18 22.46 -19.88 1.21
CA LYS A 18 21.28 -20.44 1.91
C LYS A 18 20.88 -19.59 3.12
N GLN A 19 21.86 -19.17 3.91
CA GLN A 19 21.62 -18.37 5.11
C GLN A 19 21.12 -16.96 4.76
N LEU A 20 21.72 -16.34 3.73
CA LEU A 20 21.29 -15.04 3.20
C LEU A 20 19.87 -15.09 2.62
N THR A 21 19.53 -16.10 1.81
CA THR A 21 18.18 -16.29 1.26
C THR A 21 17.15 -16.51 2.37
N ARG A 22 17.48 -17.28 3.41
CA ARG A 22 16.61 -17.47 4.58
C ARG A 22 16.37 -16.16 5.34
N ILE A 23 17.42 -15.36 5.55
CA ILE A 23 17.30 -14.04 6.18
C ILE A 23 16.47 -13.10 5.31
N MET A 24 16.70 -13.09 4.00
CA MET A 24 15.96 -12.26 3.05
C MET A 24 14.48 -12.61 3.02
N ILE A 25 14.13 -13.90 2.95
CA ILE A 25 12.73 -14.36 3.03
C ILE A 25 12.10 -13.90 4.35
N MET A 26 12.73 -14.18 5.50
CA MET A 26 12.20 -13.76 6.80
C MET A 26 12.03 -12.23 6.93
N ARG A 27 12.91 -11.44 6.32
CA ARG A 27 12.84 -9.97 6.34
C ARG A 27 11.74 -9.44 5.45
N VAL A 28 11.60 -9.98 4.24
CA VAL A 28 10.59 -9.55 3.28
C VAL A 28 9.18 -10.03 3.72
N SER A 29 9.09 -11.11 4.52
CA SER A 29 7.83 -11.64 5.09
C SER A 29 7.13 -10.66 6.03
N LYS A 30 7.84 -9.65 6.51
CA LYS A 30 7.22 -8.49 7.12
C LYS A 30 6.95 -7.49 6.01
N PRO A 31 5.70 -7.30 5.57
CA PRO A 31 5.40 -6.20 4.68
C PRO A 31 5.93 -4.93 5.35
N VAL A 32 6.69 -4.14 4.60
CA VAL A 32 7.10 -2.82 5.04
C VAL A 32 5.83 -2.00 5.06
N GLU A 33 5.09 -2.10 6.16
CA GLU A 33 3.99 -1.22 6.51
C GLU A 33 4.62 0.16 6.67
N ALA A 34 4.68 0.91 5.58
CA ALA A 34 5.04 2.31 5.60
C ALA A 34 3.95 3.06 6.37
N LYS A 35 4.05 3.02 7.70
CA LYS A 35 3.18 3.75 8.63
C LYS A 35 3.60 5.20 8.59
N ALA A 36 2.89 6.01 7.81
CA ALA A 36 3.06 7.45 7.82
C ALA A 36 2.34 8.06 9.04
N GLY A 37 2.90 7.83 10.23
CA GLY A 37 2.44 8.47 11.47
C GLY A 37 0.94 8.26 11.76
N LEU A 38 0.18 9.37 11.82
CA LEU A 38 -1.25 9.41 12.16
C LEU A 38 -2.18 8.96 11.01
N MET A 39 -1.66 8.96 9.78
CA MET A 39 -2.32 8.33 8.65
C MET A 39 -1.90 6.87 8.72
N GLY A 40 -2.84 5.99 9.07
CA GLY A 40 -2.61 4.55 9.08
C GLY A 40 -1.92 4.06 7.79
N THR A 41 -1.38 2.85 7.84
CA THR A 41 -0.70 2.15 6.73
C THR A 41 -1.03 2.76 5.37
N ILE A 42 -0.04 3.38 4.70
CA ILE A 42 -0.27 3.96 3.37
C ILE A 42 -0.66 2.81 2.46
N ASP A 43 -1.95 2.69 2.23
CA ASP A 43 -2.55 1.60 1.46
C ASP A 43 -3.51 2.19 0.45
N LEU A 44 -3.65 1.51 -0.69
CA LEU A 44 -4.52 1.90 -1.79
C LEU A 44 -5.98 2.19 -1.35
N PRO A 45 -6.60 1.41 -0.44
CA PRO A 45 -7.89 1.74 0.16
C PRO A 45 -7.94 3.07 0.92
N LEU A 46 -6.87 3.48 1.59
CA LEU A 46 -6.82 4.78 2.28
C LEU A 46 -6.88 5.93 1.27
N PHE A 47 -6.11 5.83 0.19
CA PHE A 47 -6.15 6.80 -0.91
C PHE A 47 -7.55 6.88 -1.53
N ALA A 48 -8.18 5.72 -1.81
CA ALA A 48 -9.52 5.68 -2.36
C ALA A 48 -10.57 6.28 -1.38
N SER A 49 -10.36 6.11 -0.07
CA SER A 49 -11.21 6.71 0.96
C SER A 49 -11.13 8.24 0.94
N ILE A 50 -9.91 8.79 0.94
CA ILE A 50 -9.67 10.23 0.84
C ILE A 50 -10.31 10.81 -0.42
N MET A 51 -10.15 10.14 -1.56
CA MET A 51 -10.72 10.58 -2.83
C MET A 51 -12.25 10.58 -2.82
N ARG A 52 -12.88 9.56 -2.23
CA ARG A 52 -14.35 9.54 -2.07
C ARG A 52 -14.84 10.69 -1.21
N THR A 53 -14.20 10.95 -0.07
CA THR A 53 -14.58 12.06 0.81
C THR A 53 -14.45 13.41 0.11
N ALA A 54 -13.34 13.64 -0.61
CA ALA A 54 -13.15 14.85 -1.40
C ALA A 54 -14.23 15.03 -2.47
N TYR A 55 -14.61 13.94 -3.16
CA TYR A 55 -15.65 13.97 -4.18
C TYR A 55 -17.03 14.23 -3.59
N SER A 56 -17.39 13.58 -2.48
CA SER A 56 -18.63 13.86 -1.76
C SER A 56 -18.73 15.32 -1.34
N TYR A 57 -17.63 15.90 -0.85
CA TYR A 57 -17.58 17.32 -0.48
C TYR A 57 -17.77 18.23 -1.70
N LEU A 58 -17.12 17.92 -2.82
CA LEU A 58 -17.29 18.63 -4.08
C LEU A 58 -18.73 18.56 -4.60
N THR A 59 -19.38 17.39 -4.52
CA THR A 59 -20.78 17.23 -4.94
C THR A 59 -21.70 18.07 -4.07
N LEU A 60 -21.52 18.06 -2.75
CA LEU A 60 -22.31 18.89 -1.84
C LEU A 60 -22.16 20.38 -2.17
N LEU A 61 -20.93 20.84 -2.40
CA LEU A 61 -20.68 22.23 -2.78
C LEU A 61 -21.34 22.59 -4.12
N LYS A 62 -21.30 21.69 -5.10
CA LYS A 62 -21.99 21.90 -6.39
C LYS A 62 -23.51 21.97 -6.24
N GLN A 63 -24.10 21.10 -5.42
CA GLN A 63 -25.53 21.12 -5.13
C GLN A 63 -25.93 22.43 -4.46
N MET A 64 -25.16 22.89 -3.47
CA MET A 64 -25.41 24.20 -2.84
C MET A 64 -25.30 25.37 -3.82
N GLN A 65 -24.45 25.26 -4.84
CA GLN A 65 -24.32 26.28 -5.88
C GLN A 65 -25.52 26.27 -6.85
N GLU A 66 -25.98 25.10 -7.28
CA GLU A 66 -27.19 24.95 -8.10
C GLU A 66 -28.45 25.40 -7.35
N ASP A 67 -28.55 25.08 -6.06
CA ASP A 67 -29.67 25.51 -5.21
C ASP A 67 -29.70 27.04 -5.04
N ALA A 68 -28.53 27.68 -4.93
CA ALA A 68 -28.39 29.14 -4.81
C ALA A 68 -28.67 29.91 -6.11
N GLU A 69 -28.52 29.30 -7.29
CA GLU A 69 -28.88 29.90 -8.59
C GLU A 69 -30.37 29.72 -8.94
N SER A 70 -31.11 28.87 -8.19
CA SER A 70 -32.54 28.60 -8.41
C SER A 70 -33.49 29.47 -7.58
N THR A 71 -32.96 30.36 -6.73
CA THR A 71 -33.71 31.35 -5.92
C THR A 71 -33.52 32.75 -6.48
#